data_AF-A0A969C4D7-F1
#
_entry.id   AF-A0A969C4D7-F1
#
_cell.length_a   1.000
_cell.length_b   1.000
_cell.length_c   1.000
_cell.angle_alpha   90.00
_cell.angle_beta   90.00
_cell.angle_gamma   90.00
#
_symmetry.space_group_name_H-M   'P 1'
#
loop_
_entity.id
_entity.type
_entity.pdbx_description
1 polymer ?
#
loop_
_entity_poly.entity_id
_entity_poly.type
_entity_poly.pdbx_seq_one_letter_code
_entity_poly.pdbx_strand_id
1 'polypeptide(L)'
;MRRIIARMKEKYIQILGIVLSIIYAGFIVWLYALEPKSISEVATKATVTVGTYEIDKAKFDEGLRLFRAENYAASRDFFNQADPEKRDAKTQFYIAYSFYRQGFGKVYNDDALFKQGLEQLKPS
;
A
#
# COMPACT_ATOMS: atom_id res chain seq x y z
N MET A 1 13.31 36.34 31.99
CA MET A 1 13.19 35.95 30.56
C MET A 1 12.98 34.47 30.30
N ARG A 2 13.69 33.52 30.95
CA ARG A 2 13.56 32.07 30.66
C ARG A 2 12.14 31.47 30.83
N ARG A 3 11.34 31.95 31.79
CA ARG A 3 9.96 31.46 32.03
C ARG A 3 8.95 31.83 30.94
N ILE A 4 9.16 32.92 30.20
CA ILE A 4 8.22 33.40 29.17
C ILE A 4 8.39 32.58 27.89
N ILE A 5 9.62 32.20 27.56
CA ILE A 5 9.96 31.39 26.37
C ILE A 5 9.37 29.97 26.50
N ALA A 6 9.44 29.36 27.69
CA ALA A 6 8.85 28.04 27.94
C ALA A 6 7.32 28.05 27.78
N ARG A 7 6.65 29.06 28.34
CA ARG A 7 5.18 29.21 28.27
C ARG A 7 4.70 29.52 26.84
N MET A 8 5.49 30.24 26.04
CA MET A 8 5.19 30.47 24.62
C MET A 8 5.26 29.16 23.82
N LYS A 9 6.31 28.34 24.02
CA LYS A 9 6.44 27.03 23.35
C LYS A 9 5.29 26.08 23.68
N GLU A 10 4.84 26.06 24.93
CA GLU A 10 3.70 25.27 25.37
C GLU A 10 2.40 25.66 24.64
N LYS A 11 2.15 26.96 24.48
CA LYS A 11 1.03 27.47 23.67
C LYS A 11 1.13 27.05 22.21
N TYR A 12 2.31 27.08 21.61
CA TYR A 12 2.50 26.62 20.23
C TYR A 12 2.24 25.13 20.07
N ILE A 13 2.64 24.30 21.03
CA ILE A 13 2.38 22.86 21.02
C ILE A 13 0.87 22.58 21.15
N GLN A 14 0.17 23.30 22.04
CA GLN A 14 -1.29 23.20 22.17
C GLN A 14 -2.02 23.63 20.90
N ILE A 15 -1.64 24.78 20.32
CA ILE A 15 -2.24 25.27 19.07
C ILE A 15 -2.00 24.28 17.94
N LEU A 16 -0.78 23.75 17.82
CA LEU A 16 -0.45 22.75 16.80
C LEU A 16 -1.28 21.47 16.98
N GLY A 17 -1.44 21.00 18.21
CA GLY A 17 -2.28 19.84 18.53
C GLY A 17 -3.74 20.06 18.13
N ILE A 18 -4.30 21.21 18.50
CA ILE A 18 -5.69 21.57 18.17
C ILE A 18 -5.88 21.66 16.65
N VAL A 19 -4.96 22.33 15.94
CA VAL A 19 -5.01 22.45 14.48
C VAL A 19 -4.93 21.08 13.82
N LEU A 20 -4.01 20.21 14.26
CA LEU A 20 -3.89 18.84 13.75
C LEU A 20 -5.17 18.02 14.00
N SER A 21 -5.76 18.13 15.19
CA SER A 21 -7.02 17.45 15.50
C SER A 21 -8.18 17.94 14.63
N ILE A 22 -8.28 19.24 14.37
CA ILE A 22 -9.32 19.81 13.50
C ILE A 22 -9.12 19.36 12.06
N ILE A 23 -7.88 19.37 11.55
CA ILE A 23 -7.55 18.88 10.21
C ILE A 23 -7.91 17.39 10.10
N TYR A 24 -7.54 16.58 11.08
CA TYR A 24 -7.84 15.15 11.09
C TYR A 24 -9.35 14.88 11.13
N ALA A 25 -10.08 15.56 12.02
CA ALA A 25 -11.54 15.44 12.09
C ALA A 25 -12.21 15.89 10.78
N GLY A 26 -11.76 17.00 10.20
CA GLY A 26 -12.19 17.47 8.89
C GLY A 26 -11.91 16.47 7.79
N PHE A 27 -10.74 15.81 7.81
CA PHE A 27 -10.38 14.75 6.87
C PHE A 27 -11.30 13.52 6.98
N ILE A 28 -11.62 13.09 8.20
CA ILE A 28 -12.58 11.98 8.44
C ILE A 28 -13.97 12.37 7.91
N VAL A 29 -14.45 13.57 8.25
CA VAL A 29 -15.75 14.05 7.75
C VAL A 29 -15.74 14.20 6.23
N TRP A 30 -14.64 14.66 5.64
CA TRP A 30 -14.45 14.77 4.19
C TRP A 30 -14.49 13.39 3.51
N LEU A 31 -13.80 12.38 4.07
CA LEU A 31 -13.88 11.00 3.59
C LEU A 31 -15.31 10.45 3.63
N TYR A 32 -16.07 10.75 4.68
CA TYR A 32 -17.45 10.30 4.82
C TYR A 32 -18.44 11.10 3.95
N ALA A 33 -18.25 12.40 3.81
CA ALA A 33 -19.14 13.26 3.03
C ALA A 33 -18.91 13.11 1.51
N LEU A 34 -17.68 12.80 1.10
CA LEU A 34 -17.34 12.52 -0.28
C LEU A 34 -17.42 11.04 -0.62
N GLU A 35 -18.00 10.20 0.25
CA GLU A 35 -18.21 8.75 0.12
C GLU A 35 -18.05 8.32 -1.33
N PRO A 36 -16.80 8.09 -1.78
CA PRO A 36 -16.61 7.98 -3.20
C PRO A 36 -17.14 6.60 -3.46
N LYS A 37 -18.26 6.55 -4.20
CA LYS A 37 -18.79 5.31 -4.77
C LYS A 37 -17.67 4.45 -5.35
N SER A 38 -16.51 5.02 -5.67
CA SER A 38 -15.20 4.41 -5.93
C SER A 38 -14.75 3.25 -5.03
N ILE A 39 -15.01 3.16 -3.71
CA ILE A 39 -14.55 1.96 -2.97
C ILE A 39 -15.42 0.76 -3.38
N SER A 40 -16.74 0.98 -3.45
CA SER A 40 -17.67 0.02 -4.03
C SER A 40 -17.45 -0.15 -5.53
N GLU A 41 -17.02 0.87 -6.27
CA GLU A 41 -16.74 0.82 -7.72
C GLU A 41 -15.42 0.13 -8.02
N VAL A 42 -14.41 0.21 -7.15
CA VAL A 42 -13.15 -0.54 -7.25
C VAL A 42 -13.39 -1.99 -6.84
N ALA A 43 -14.22 -2.23 -5.82
CA ALA A 43 -14.69 -3.57 -5.48
C ALA A 43 -15.59 -4.17 -6.59
N THR A 44 -16.42 -3.37 -7.26
CA THR A 44 -17.33 -3.83 -8.32
C THR A 44 -16.63 -3.93 -9.68
N LYS A 45 -15.66 -3.06 -10.00
CA LYS A 45 -14.82 -3.18 -11.21
C LYS A 45 -13.87 -4.38 -11.13
N ALA A 46 -13.49 -4.83 -9.94
CA ALA A 46 -12.82 -6.12 -9.75
C ALA A 46 -13.75 -7.31 -10.08
N THR A 47 -15.07 -7.16 -9.96
CA THR A 47 -16.05 -8.24 -10.19
C THR A 47 -16.51 -8.33 -11.65
N VAL A 48 -16.50 -7.23 -12.41
CA VAL A 48 -17.12 -7.17 -13.76
C VAL A 48 -16.17 -7.56 -14.91
N THR A 49 -14.93 -7.98 -14.63
CA THR A 49 -14.06 -8.64 -15.63
C THR A 49 -13.54 -9.99 -15.13
N VAL A 50 -14.38 -10.74 -14.40
CA VAL A 50 -14.13 -12.15 -14.06
C VAL A 50 -14.64 -13.03 -15.21
N GLY A 51 -14.13 -12.79 -16.42
CA GLY A 51 -14.28 -13.72 -17.53
C GLY A 51 -13.15 -14.74 -17.44
N THR A 52 -13.42 -15.93 -16.92
CA THR A 52 -12.66 -17.19 -17.06
C THR A 52 -11.14 -17.16 -16.85
N TYR A 53 -10.57 -16.10 -16.28
CA TYR A 53 -9.16 -16.01 -15.98
C TYR A 53 -8.90 -16.69 -14.64
N GLU A 54 -8.39 -17.91 -14.70
CA GLU A 54 -7.84 -18.60 -13.54
C GLU A 54 -6.31 -18.51 -13.57
N ILE A 55 -5.74 -18.11 -12.43
CA ILE A 55 -4.30 -18.16 -12.20
C ILE A 55 -3.82 -19.60 -12.08
N ASP A 56 -2.53 -19.81 -12.36
CA ASP A 56 -1.88 -21.08 -12.05
C ASP A 56 -1.72 -21.22 -10.53
N LYS A 57 -2.63 -21.99 -9.91
CA LYS A 57 -2.65 -22.23 -8.46
C LYS A 57 -1.39 -22.91 -7.95
N ALA A 58 -0.77 -23.80 -8.73
CA ALA A 58 0.45 -24.48 -8.30
C ALA A 58 1.63 -23.50 -8.22
N LYS A 59 1.73 -22.59 -9.18
CA LYS A 59 2.73 -21.50 -9.16
C LYS A 59 2.45 -20.52 -8.03
N PHE A 60 1.19 -20.19 -7.79
CA PHE A 60 0.81 -19.33 -6.67
C PHE A 60 1.20 -19.94 -5.32
N ASP A 61 0.90 -21.22 -5.09
CA ASP A 61 1.21 -21.90 -3.84
C ASP A 61 2.72 -22.01 -3.61
N GLU A 62 3.50 -22.25 -4.67
CA GLU A 62 4.96 -22.25 -4.60
C GLU A 62 5.51 -20.85 -4.30
N GLY A 63 4.95 -19.81 -4.94
CA GLY A 63 5.25 -18.42 -4.63
C GLY A 63 4.96 -18.08 -3.16
N LEU A 64 3.86 -18.60 -2.60
CA LEU A 64 3.47 -18.41 -1.20
C LEU A 64 4.39 -19.16 -0.23
N ARG A 65 4.85 -20.36 -0.59
CA ARG A 65 5.84 -21.13 0.16
C ARG A 65 7.15 -20.35 0.28
N LEU A 66 7.64 -19.80 -0.84
CA LEU A 66 8.84 -18.97 -0.88
C LEU A 66 8.66 -17.65 -0.15
N PHE A 67 7.48 -17.02 -0.26
CA PHE A 67 7.14 -15.79 0.46
C PHE A 67 7.27 -15.97 1.97
N ARG A 68 6.74 -17.08 2.50
CA ARG A 68 6.80 -17.43 3.92
C ARG A 68 8.21 -17.77 4.39
N ALA A 69 9.06 -18.25 3.50
CA ALA A 69 10.49 -18.47 3.73
C ALA A 69 11.33 -17.18 3.55
N GLU A 70 10.69 -16.02 3.40
CA GLU A 70 11.32 -14.71 3.19
C GLU A 70 12.17 -14.59 1.92
N ASN A 71 12.05 -15.55 0.99
CA ASN A 71 12.68 -15.49 -0.31
C ASN A 71 11.81 -14.67 -1.28
N TYR A 72 11.74 -13.37 -1.03
CA TYR A 72 10.83 -12.46 -1.73
C TYR A 72 11.13 -12.31 -3.22
N ALA A 73 12.39 -12.38 -3.63
CA ALA A 73 12.77 -12.31 -5.04
C ALA A 73 12.21 -13.51 -5.83
N ALA A 74 12.52 -14.74 -5.40
CA ALA A 74 12.02 -15.93 -6.05
C ALA A 74 10.49 -16.04 -5.95
N SER A 75 9.90 -15.63 -4.82
CA SER A 75 8.46 -15.59 -4.62
C SER A 75 7.74 -14.76 -5.69
N ARG A 76 8.27 -13.58 -6.04
CA ARG A 76 7.70 -12.74 -7.13
C ARG A 76 7.77 -13.40 -8.48
N ASP A 77 8.85 -14.11 -8.79
CA ASP A 77 8.97 -14.81 -10.07
C ASP A 77 7.88 -15.88 -10.23
N PHE A 78 7.55 -16.59 -9.15
CA PHE A 78 6.47 -17.56 -9.14
C PHE A 78 5.09 -16.90 -9.19
N PHE A 79 4.87 -15.78 -8.49
CA PHE A 79 3.61 -15.03 -8.60
C PHE A 79 3.40 -14.40 -9.99
N ASN A 80 4.45 -13.90 -10.63
CA ASN A 80 4.39 -13.41 -12.02
C ASN A 80 4.06 -14.53 -13.01
N GLN A 81 4.53 -15.76 -12.75
CA GLN A 81 4.14 -16.94 -13.52
C GLN A 81 2.70 -17.39 -13.22
N ALA A 82 2.24 -17.19 -11.98
CA ALA A 82 0.89 -17.54 -11.56
C ALA A 82 -0.17 -16.62 -12.18
N ASP A 83 0.12 -15.32 -12.28
CA ASP A 83 -0.75 -14.29 -12.84
C ASP A 83 -0.02 -13.43 -13.90
N PRO A 84 0.31 -14.00 -15.10
CA PRO A 84 1.05 -13.27 -16.12
C PRO A 84 0.31 -12.04 -16.66
N GLU A 85 -1.02 -12.06 -16.63
CA GLU A 85 -1.87 -10.98 -17.11
C GLU A 85 -2.15 -9.92 -16.04
N LYS A 86 -1.64 -10.11 -14.82
CA LYS A 86 -1.80 -9.22 -13.67
C LYS A 86 -3.26 -8.91 -13.31
N ARG A 87 -4.14 -9.89 -13.45
CA ARG A 87 -5.59 -9.76 -13.24
C ARG A 87 -6.04 -10.22 -11.86
N ASP A 88 -5.29 -11.09 -11.19
CA ASP A 88 -5.63 -11.56 -9.86
C ASP A 88 -5.12 -10.59 -8.79
N ALA A 89 -6.07 -9.87 -8.17
CA ALA A 89 -5.80 -8.92 -7.11
C ALA A 89 -5.01 -9.52 -5.92
N LYS A 90 -5.25 -10.79 -5.58
CA LYS A 90 -4.53 -11.48 -4.49
C LYS A 90 -3.08 -11.73 -4.88
N THR A 91 -2.82 -12.18 -6.10
CA THR A 91 -1.46 -12.41 -6.60
C THR A 91 -0.69 -11.11 -6.68
N GLN A 92 -1.30 -10.05 -7.23
CA GLN A 92 -0.70 -8.72 -7.28
C GLN A 92 -0.42 -8.13 -5.89
N PHE A 93 -1.30 -8.39 -4.91
CA PHE A 93 -1.06 -7.99 -3.52
C PHE A 93 0.21 -8.64 -2.95
N TYR A 94 0.41 -9.95 -3.13
CA TYR A 94 1.61 -10.63 -2.61
C TYR A 94 2.89 -10.18 -3.30
N ILE A 95 2.84 -9.89 -4.61
CA ILE A 95 3.97 -9.32 -5.34
C ILE A 95 4.36 -7.97 -4.72
N ALA A 96 3.41 -7.05 -4.59
CA ALA A 96 3.66 -5.72 -4.01
C ALA A 96 4.15 -5.81 -2.55
N TYR A 97 3.52 -6.67 -1.75
CA TYR A 97 3.89 -6.84 -0.34
C TYR A 97 5.28 -7.48 -0.19
N SER A 98 5.73 -8.30 -1.14
CA SER A 98 7.09 -8.85 -1.13
C SER A 98 8.17 -7.78 -1.33
N PHE A 99 7.90 -6.77 -2.16
CA PHE A 99 8.80 -5.63 -2.33
C PHE A 99 8.85 -4.79 -1.07
N TYR A 100 7.69 -4.55 -0.45
CA TYR A 100 7.63 -3.89 0.85
C TYR A 100 8.43 -4.63 1.92
N ARG A 101 8.28 -5.96 2.02
CA ARG A 101 8.99 -6.79 3.01
C ARG A 101 10.49 -6.89 2.76
N GLN A 102 10.91 -6.90 1.50
CA GLN A 102 12.33 -6.90 1.13
C GLN A 102 12.97 -5.52 1.34
N GLY A 103 12.24 -4.43 1.07
CA GLY A 103 12.73 -3.05 1.24
C GLY A 103 12.68 -2.55 2.68
N PHE A 104 11.68 -2.96 3.48
CA PHE A 104 11.49 -2.48 4.86
C PHE A 104 12.05 -3.43 5.92
N GLY A 105 13.32 -3.82 5.73
CA GLY A 105 14.17 -4.35 6.79
C GLY A 105 14.66 -3.24 7.73
N LYS A 106 13.75 -2.70 8.56
CA LYS A 106 13.98 -1.89 9.77
C LYS A 106 14.30 -0.38 9.69
N VAL A 107 15.04 0.21 8.73
CA VAL A 107 15.29 1.69 8.79
C VAL A 107 15.62 2.40 7.47
N TYR A 108 15.56 1.76 6.31
CA TYR A 108 15.97 2.39 5.05
C TYR A 108 14.91 2.21 3.96
N ASN A 109 14.62 3.28 3.24
CA ASN A 109 13.81 3.27 2.03
C ASN A 109 14.78 3.02 0.87
N ASP A 110 14.66 1.89 0.17
CA ASP A 110 15.46 1.66 -1.03
C ASP A 110 14.77 2.33 -2.22
N ASP A 111 15.19 3.55 -2.50
CA ASP A 111 14.62 4.42 -3.54
C ASP A 111 14.65 3.77 -4.94
N ALA A 112 15.57 2.83 -5.19
CA ALA A 112 15.65 2.13 -6.48
C ALA A 112 14.46 1.18 -6.66
N LEU A 113 14.08 0.46 -5.60
CA LEU A 113 12.93 -0.45 -5.58
C LEU A 113 11.60 0.31 -5.61
N PHE A 114 11.52 1.43 -4.90
CA PHE A 114 10.36 2.31 -4.95
C PHE A 114 10.11 2.86 -6.37
N LYS A 115 11.18 3.27 -7.06
CA LYS A 115 11.11 3.78 -8.42
C LYS A 115 10.66 2.72 -9.43
N GLN A 116 11.14 1.48 -9.31
CA GLN A 116 10.68 0.36 -10.13
C GLN A 116 9.19 0.06 -9.90
N GLY A 117 8.70 0.16 -8.66
CA GLY A 117 7.27 0.00 -8.35
C GLY A 117 6.40 1.06 -9.03
N LEU A 118 6.86 2.32 -9.06
CA LEU A 118 6.14 3.41 -9.75
C LEU A 118 6.13 3.25 -11.27
N GLU A 119 7.18 2.66 -11.86
CA GLU A 119 7.23 2.41 -13.31
C GLU A 119 6.23 1.35 -13.75
N GLN A 120 5.90 0.37 -12.89
CA GLN A 120 4.87 -0.63 -13.19
C GLN A 120 3.44 -0.07 -13.14
N LEU A 121 3.23 1.11 -12.53
CA LEU A 121 1.92 1.75 -12.42
C LEU A 121 1.61 2.68 -13.59
N LYS A 122 2.56 2.92 -14.50
CA LYS A 122 2.32 3.73 -15.70
C LYS A 122 1.76 2.84 -16.81
N PRO A 123 0.54 3.09 -17.31
CA PRO A 123 0.05 2.40 -18.49
C PRO A 123 0.89 2.81 -19.71
N SER A 124 1.17 1.85 -20.60
CA SER A 124 1.75 2.10 -21.93
C SER A 124 0.77 2.86 -22.83
#